data_AF-A0A7K0V168-F1
#
_entry.id   AF-A0A7K0V168-F1
#
_cell.length_a   1.000
_cell.length_b   1.000
_cell.length_c   1.000
_cell.angle_alpha   90.00
_cell.angle_beta   90.00
_cell.angle_gamma   90.00
#
_symmetry.space_group_name_H-M   'P 1'
#
loop_
_entity.id
_entity.type
_entity.pdbx_description
1 polymer ?
#
loop_
_entity_poly.entity_id
_entity_poly.type
_entity_poly.pdbx_seq_one_letter_code
_entity_poly.pdbx_strand_id
1 'polypeptide(L)'
;MAVENQDSNNNEAIGDAAIVAGDAYKVVLENEFVRILELRMDPGAKTEPHGHPNMVAVMIDGGTFRFGGPHSSTTPTDLEIPSGSVSFQPADQHTTENIGGGAVHGFLIELKG
;
A
#
# COMPACT_ATOMS: atom_id res chain seq x y z
N MET A 1 12.27 27.14 -27.52
CA MET A 1 11.21 26.31 -26.90
C MET A 1 11.83 25.66 -25.68
N ALA A 2 11.69 26.28 -24.52
CA ALA A 2 12.08 25.69 -23.25
C ALA A 2 10.88 24.92 -22.72
N VAL A 3 11.11 23.66 -22.36
CA VAL A 3 10.10 22.82 -21.71
C VAL A 3 10.06 23.26 -20.25
N GLU A 4 8.95 23.84 -19.82
CA GLU A 4 8.72 24.17 -18.42
C GLU A 4 8.60 22.87 -17.62
N ASN A 5 9.54 22.67 -16.68
CA ASN A 5 9.37 21.75 -15.57
C ASN A 5 8.21 22.27 -14.71
N GLN A 6 7.06 21.62 -14.78
CA GLN A 6 6.02 21.81 -13.77
C GLN A 6 6.37 20.98 -12.55
N ASP A 7 7.12 21.61 -11.64
CA ASP A 7 7.02 21.33 -10.22
C ASP A 7 5.56 21.57 -9.79
N SER A 8 4.77 20.52 -9.72
CA SER A 8 3.46 20.56 -9.05
C SER A 8 3.59 19.90 -7.68
N ASN A 9 4.06 20.70 -6.74
CA ASN A 9 3.92 20.49 -5.30
C ASN A 9 2.42 20.47 -4.91
N ASN A 10 1.72 19.39 -5.25
CA ASN A 10 0.37 19.10 -4.76
C ASN A 10 0.35 17.82 -3.91
N ASN A 11 1.36 17.64 -3.06
CA ASN A 11 1.33 16.62 -2.02
C ASN A 11 0.46 17.14 -0.86
N GLU A 12 -0.85 17.17 -1.04
CA GLU A 12 -1.73 17.04 0.13
C GLU A 12 -1.26 15.77 0.84
N ALA A 13 -0.85 15.89 2.11
CA ALA A 13 -0.30 14.77 2.85
C ALA A 13 -1.38 13.70 3.00
N ILE A 14 -1.41 12.75 2.06
CA ILE A 14 -2.27 11.58 2.14
C ILE A 14 -1.91 10.85 3.44
N GLY A 15 -2.94 10.54 4.22
CA GLY A 15 -2.75 10.12 5.60
C GLY A 15 -2.06 8.78 5.73
N ASP A 16 -1.42 8.59 6.88
CA ASP A 16 -0.71 7.37 7.24
C ASP A 16 -1.64 6.14 7.18
N ALA A 17 -1.16 5.05 6.58
CA ALA A 17 -1.92 3.82 6.39
C ALA A 17 -2.53 3.25 7.68
N ALA A 18 -1.78 3.26 8.79
CA ALA A 18 -2.26 2.71 10.05
C ALA A 18 -3.31 3.61 10.72
N ILE A 19 -3.40 4.88 10.32
CA ILE A 19 -4.38 5.84 10.84
C ILE A 19 -5.64 5.84 9.97
N VAL A 20 -5.47 5.96 8.65
CA VAL A 20 -6.57 6.16 7.70
C VAL A 20 -7.23 4.85 7.28
N ALA A 21 -6.46 3.76 7.22
CA ALA A 21 -6.93 2.44 6.80
C ALA A 21 -6.74 1.40 7.93
N GLY A 22 -7.03 1.81 9.17
CA GLY A 22 -6.83 0.98 10.38
C GLY A 22 -7.67 -0.30 10.43
N ASP A 23 -8.72 -0.42 9.62
CA ASP A 23 -9.48 -1.67 9.45
C ASP A 23 -8.67 -2.74 8.69
N ALA A 24 -7.75 -2.31 7.82
CA ALA A 24 -6.89 -3.20 7.04
C ALA A 24 -5.49 -3.37 7.66
N TYR A 25 -4.97 -2.31 8.30
CA TYR A 25 -3.61 -2.27 8.82
C TYR A 25 -3.53 -2.12 10.33
N LYS A 26 -2.68 -2.92 10.95
CA LYS A 26 -2.35 -2.82 12.36
C LYS A 26 -0.85 -2.75 12.58
N VAL A 27 -0.37 -1.75 13.33
CA VAL A 27 1.03 -1.70 13.78
C VAL A 27 1.28 -2.85 14.75
N VAL A 28 2.20 -3.74 14.42
CA VAL A 28 2.59 -4.88 15.26
C VAL A 28 4.00 -4.77 15.84
N LEU A 29 4.85 -3.95 15.22
CA LEU A 29 6.19 -3.63 15.73
C LEU A 29 6.61 -2.26 15.20
N GLU A 30 7.30 -1.48 16.03
CA GLU A 30 7.88 -0.22 15.61
C GLU A 30 9.17 0.08 16.38
N ASN A 31 10.22 0.49 15.66
CA ASN A 31 11.47 0.97 16.23
C ASN A 31 12.07 2.11 15.37
N GLU A 32 13.35 2.42 15.58
CA GLU A 32 14.04 3.50 14.85
C GLU A 32 14.32 3.18 13.37
N PHE A 33 14.36 1.90 12.98
CA PHE A 33 14.70 1.45 11.63
C PHE A 33 13.47 1.08 10.79
N VAL A 34 12.43 0.53 11.43
CA VAL A 34 11.27 -0.01 10.74
C VAL A 34 9.98 0.21 11.50
N ARG A 35 8.87 0.22 10.76
CA ARG A 35 7.52 -0.06 11.25
C ARG A 35 6.99 -1.29 10.53
N ILE A 36 6.38 -2.22 11.25
CA ILE A 36 5.77 -3.41 10.66
C ILE A 36 4.26 -3.31 10.84
N LEU A 37 3.54 -3.34 9.72
CA LEU A 37 2.09 -3.42 9.66
C LEU A 37 1.67 -4.85 9.36
N GLU A 38 0.75 -5.41 10.13
CA GLU A 38 -0.03 -6.57 9.72
C GLU A 38 -1.16 -6.09 8.81
N LEU A 39 -1.24 -6.65 7.61
CA LEU A 39 -2.31 -6.42 6.63
C LEU A 39 -3.32 -7.57 6.71
N ARG A 40 -4.59 -7.25 6.86
CA ARG A 40 -5.71 -8.20 6.74
C ARG A 40 -6.84 -7.58 5.92
N MET A 41 -7.33 -8.30 4.91
CA MET A 41 -8.47 -7.85 4.11
C MET A 41 -9.39 -9.01 3.74
N ASP A 42 -10.65 -8.94 4.14
CA ASP A 42 -11.68 -9.86 3.66
C ASP A 42 -12.01 -9.58 2.18
N PRO A 43 -12.62 -10.55 1.45
CA PRO A 43 -13.14 -10.32 0.11
C PRO A 43 -14.02 -9.08 0.03
N GLY A 44 -13.72 -8.17 -0.90
CA GLY A 44 -14.45 -6.92 -1.11
C GLY A 44 -14.07 -5.77 -0.16
N ALA A 45 -13.18 -5.98 0.81
CA ALA A 45 -12.69 -4.92 1.68
C ALA A 45 -11.90 -3.87 0.88
N LYS A 46 -11.99 -2.61 1.33
CA LYS A 46 -11.40 -1.43 0.68
C LYS A 46 -10.69 -0.56 1.70
N THR A 47 -9.64 0.13 1.26
CA THR A 47 -8.98 1.17 2.04
C THR A 47 -9.30 2.55 1.47
N GLU A 48 -9.41 3.53 2.35
CA GLU A 48 -9.36 4.94 1.97
C GLU A 48 -7.96 5.29 1.42
N PRO A 49 -7.80 6.36 0.63
CA PRO A 49 -6.49 6.77 0.12
C PRO A 49 -5.48 6.96 1.26
N HIS A 50 -4.35 6.24 1.18
CA HIS A 50 -3.30 6.24 2.21
C HIS A 50 -1.91 6.17 1.56
N GLY A 51 -0.87 6.42 2.35
CA GLY A 51 0.52 6.36 1.90
C GLY A 51 1.37 5.37 2.68
N HIS A 52 2.38 4.83 2.00
CA HIS A 52 3.46 4.01 2.57
C HIS A 52 4.84 4.60 2.19
N PRO A 53 5.85 4.56 3.08
CA PRO A 53 7.24 4.77 2.69
C PRO A 53 7.76 3.55 1.91
N ASN A 54 9.04 3.56 1.54
CA ASN A 54 9.69 2.38 0.98
C ASN A 54 9.49 1.18 1.91
N MET A 55 9.07 0.04 1.36
CA MET A 55 8.75 -1.11 2.18
C MET A 55 9.12 -2.45 1.52
N VAL A 56 9.17 -3.49 2.35
CA VAL A 56 9.15 -4.88 1.90
C VAL A 56 7.81 -5.47 2.29
N ALA A 57 7.03 -5.91 1.30
CA ALA A 57 5.80 -6.67 1.51
C ALA A 57 6.09 -8.16 1.56
N VAL A 58 5.57 -8.85 2.57
CA VAL A 58 5.61 -10.31 2.72
C VAL A 58 4.18 -10.81 2.80
N MET A 59 3.70 -11.46 1.74
CA MET A 59 2.34 -11.97 1.69
C MET A 59 2.30 -13.40 2.21
N ILE A 60 1.53 -13.62 3.28
CA ILE A 60 1.27 -14.98 3.78
C ILE A 60 0.22 -15.61 2.88
N ASP A 61 -0.94 -14.97 2.81
CA ASP A 61 -2.06 -15.31 1.93
C ASP A 61 -2.26 -14.16 0.94
N GLY A 62 -1.90 -14.42 -0.32
CA GLY A 62 -2.04 -13.48 -1.42
C GLY A 62 -3.47 -13.41 -1.94
N GLY A 63 -3.68 -12.63 -3.00
CA GLY A 63 -4.99 -12.40 -3.57
C GLY A 63 -4.97 -11.55 -4.83
N THR A 64 -6.15 -11.24 -5.33
CA THR A 64 -6.33 -10.30 -6.45
C THR A 64 -6.71 -8.95 -5.87
N PHE A 65 -5.86 -7.96 -6.11
CA PHE A 65 -6.05 -6.60 -5.64
C PHE A 65 -6.40 -5.69 -6.79
N ARG A 66 -7.19 -4.66 -6.50
CA ARG A 66 -7.28 -3.46 -7.33
C ARG A 66 -6.65 -2.31 -6.59
N PHE A 67 -5.67 -1.67 -7.21
CA PHE A 67 -5.04 -0.46 -6.71
C PHE A 67 -5.57 0.75 -7.49
N GLY A 68 -5.88 1.84 -6.79
CA GLY A 68 -6.29 3.13 -7.39
C GLY A 68 -5.57 4.30 -6.72
N GLY A 69 -5.42 5.44 -7.41
CA GLY A 69 -4.43 6.43 -6.97
C GLY A 69 -3.00 5.89 -7.17
N PRO A 70 -1.94 6.70 -7.08
CA PRO A 70 -0.73 6.34 -7.79
C PRO A 70 -0.15 5.01 -7.29
N HIS A 71 0.04 4.11 -8.24
CA HIS A 71 1.16 3.15 -8.31
C HIS A 71 1.93 3.38 -9.65
N SER A 72 1.69 4.56 -10.26
CA SER A 72 2.17 5.16 -11.56
C SER A 72 1.05 5.60 -12.54
N SER A 73 -0.22 5.42 -12.22
CA SER A 73 -1.36 5.87 -13.04
C SER A 73 -2.57 6.26 -12.20
N THR A 74 -3.42 7.14 -12.72
CA THR A 74 -4.73 7.46 -12.13
C THR A 74 -5.81 6.43 -12.49
N THR A 75 -5.53 5.55 -13.46
CA THR A 75 -6.40 4.43 -13.80
C THR A 75 -6.16 3.27 -12.83
N PRO A 76 -7.24 2.70 -12.23
CA PRO A 76 -7.09 1.54 -11.37
C PRO A 76 -6.43 0.37 -12.09
N THR A 77 -5.56 -0.34 -11.38
CA THR A 77 -4.82 -1.49 -11.91
C THR A 77 -5.11 -2.72 -11.06
N ASP A 78 -5.43 -3.83 -11.72
CA ASP A 78 -5.65 -5.12 -11.08
C ASP A 78 -4.35 -5.92 -11.08
N LEU A 79 -3.98 -6.46 -9.92
CA LEU A 79 -2.79 -7.27 -9.76
C LEU A 79 -3.11 -8.54 -8.98
N GLU A 80 -2.63 -9.67 -9.48
CA GLU A 80 -2.59 -10.91 -8.72
C GLU A 80 -1.25 -10.97 -7.95
N ILE A 81 -1.34 -11.02 -6.63
CA ILE A 81 -0.18 -11.14 -5.75
C ILE A 81 -0.18 -12.54 -5.15
N PRO A 82 0.81 -13.40 -5.46
CA PRO A 82 0.83 -14.78 -4.96
C PRO A 82 1.02 -14.89 -3.44
N SER A 83 0.43 -15.91 -2.83
CA SER A 83 0.76 -16.33 -1.45
C SER A 83 2.24 -16.70 -1.33
N GLY A 84 2.87 -16.36 -0.21
CA GLY A 84 4.29 -16.58 0.05
C GLY A 84 5.23 -15.61 -0.70
N SER A 85 4.70 -14.63 -1.44
CA SER A 85 5.54 -13.69 -2.18
C SER A 85 6.21 -12.66 -1.27
N VAL A 86 7.40 -12.21 -1.70
CA VAL A 86 8.16 -11.13 -1.06
C VAL A 86 8.57 -10.13 -2.14
N SER A 87 8.27 -8.85 -1.91
CA SER A 87 8.57 -7.79 -2.88
C SER A 87 8.99 -6.50 -2.19
N PHE A 88 9.98 -5.81 -2.74
CA PHE A 88 10.22 -4.41 -2.41
C PHE A 88 9.24 -3.53 -3.17
N GLN A 89 8.63 -2.57 -2.48
CA GLN A 89 7.74 -1.55 -3.05
C GLN A 89 8.31 -0.17 -2.71
N PRO A 90 8.54 0.70 -3.72
CA PRO A 90 8.87 2.10 -3.48
C PRO A 90 7.76 2.82 -2.70
N ALA A 91 8.10 3.94 -2.07
CA ALA A 91 7.13 4.81 -1.43
C ALA A 91 6.04 5.23 -2.41
N ASP A 92 4.79 5.15 -1.98
CA ASP A 92 3.62 5.25 -2.86
C ASP A 92 2.37 5.70 -2.09
N GLN A 93 1.37 6.21 -2.81
CA GLN A 93 0.08 6.62 -2.24
C GLN A 93 -1.07 5.98 -3.02
N HIS A 94 -1.87 5.14 -2.38
CA HIS A 94 -2.91 4.42 -3.11
C HIS A 94 -4.15 4.12 -2.26
N THR A 95 -5.15 3.61 -2.94
CA THR A 95 -6.27 2.83 -2.40
C THR A 95 -6.05 1.38 -2.80
N THR A 96 -6.61 0.48 -2.00
CA THR A 96 -6.51 -0.96 -2.20
C THR A 96 -7.87 -1.58 -1.99
N GLU A 97 -8.27 -2.46 -2.91
CA GLU A 97 -9.45 -3.31 -2.79
C GLU A 97 -9.03 -4.76 -2.97
N ASN A 98 -9.49 -5.65 -2.09
CA ASN A 98 -9.42 -7.08 -2.34
C ASN A 98 -10.60 -7.48 -3.25
N ILE A 99 -10.33 -7.68 -4.53
CA ILE A 99 -11.34 -8.08 -5.53
C ILE A 99 -11.39 -9.59 -5.75
N GLY A 100 -10.55 -10.35 -5.04
CA GLY A 100 -10.54 -11.81 -5.05
C GLY A 100 -11.63 -12.41 -4.16
N GLY A 101 -11.75 -13.74 -4.21
CA GLY A 101 -12.71 -14.50 -3.38
C GLY A 101 -12.17 -14.98 -2.02
N GLY A 102 -10.88 -14.78 -1.74
CA GLY A 102 -10.21 -15.21 -0.51
C GLY A 102 -9.78 -14.04 0.37
N ALA A 103 -9.64 -14.29 1.67
CA ALA A 103 -9.06 -13.32 2.59
C ALA A 103 -7.56 -13.19 2.33
N VAL A 104 -7.07 -11.96 2.47
CA VAL A 104 -5.65 -11.58 2.34
C VAL A 104 -5.02 -11.45 3.71
N HIS A 105 -3.77 -11.88 3.83
CA HIS A 105 -2.95 -11.69 5.02
C HIS A 105 -1.48 -11.48 4.66
N GLY A 106 -0.85 -10.46 5.24
CA GLY A 106 0.56 -10.17 5.00
C GLY A 106 1.17 -9.26 6.05
N PHE A 107 2.47 -9.02 5.90
CA PHE A 107 3.22 -8.05 6.68
C PHE A 107 3.90 -7.05 5.76
N LEU A 108 3.71 -5.76 6.03
CA LEU A 108 4.40 -4.68 5.35
C LEU A 108 5.48 -4.14 6.29
N ILE A 109 6.73 -4.29 5.89
CA ILE A 109 7.91 -3.83 6.63
C ILE A 109 8.31 -2.49 6.03
N GLU A 110 7.78 -1.43 6.60
CA GLU A 110 8.05 -0.05 6.22
C GLU A 110 9.39 0.41 6.77
N LEU A 111 10.25 0.91 5.89
CA LEU A 111 11.60 1.35 6.22
C LEU A 111 11.58 2.80 6.69
N LYS A 112 12.34 3.09 7.74
CA LYS A 112 12.60 4.44 8.24
C LYS A 112 14.00 4.89 7.82
N GLY A 113 14.13 6.18 7.50
CA GLY A 113 15.38 6.80 7.05
C GLY A 113 15.31 8.32 7.15
#